data_AF-A0A357AMG3-F1
#
_entry.id   AF-A0A357AMG3-F1
#
_cell.length_a   1.000
_cell.length_b   1.000
_cell.length_c   1.000
_cell.angle_alpha   90.00
_cell.angle_beta   90.00
_cell.angle_gamma   90.00
#
_symmetry.space_group_name_H-M   'P 1'
#
loop_
_entity.id
_entity.type
_entity.pdbx_description
1 polymer ?
#
loop_
_entity_poly.entity_id
_entity_poly.type
_entity_poly.pdbx_seq_one_letter_code
_entity_poly.pdbx_strand_id
1 'polypeptide(L)'
;MLKKLMPCLGEYKKYAILTPVMVIMEVILEIFIPYFMSKIIDVGIKNGDIDYIFKMGLLMVIMALASLIFGALAGRFAAVASVGFSKGLRKKLFDRIQQFSFANIDRFSTASLVTRLTTDINYTQMAMQMIIRMLVRSPIMLISATFMAITINAKLSIVFLVAIPILGGALCFIASIAFPRFKTLLEKYDSMNASVQENLIGIRVVKAFVREDHENEKFREAAEAVRKAQLKAEKLIVMAMPLMR
;
A
#
# COMPACT_ATOMS: atom_id res chain seq x y z
N MET A 1 -18.43 2.63 -8.08
CA MET A 1 -17.63 3.85 -7.78
C MET A 1 -16.57 4.14 -8.84
N LEU A 2 -15.72 3.18 -9.22
CA LEU A 2 -14.66 3.35 -10.24
C LEU A 2 -15.14 3.96 -11.57
N LYS A 3 -16.29 3.54 -12.11
CA LYS A 3 -16.87 4.11 -13.35
C LYS A 3 -17.17 5.62 -13.26
N LYS A 4 -17.44 6.18 -12.08
CA LYS A 4 -17.70 7.62 -11.87
C LYS A 4 -16.40 8.43 -11.71
N LEU A 5 -15.30 7.79 -11.31
CA LEU A 5 -14.00 8.42 -11.09
C LEU A 5 -13.09 8.35 -12.33
N MET A 6 -13.23 7.31 -13.15
CA MET A 6 -12.48 7.13 -14.40
C MET A 6 -12.57 8.31 -15.39
N PRO A 7 -13.69 9.06 -15.49
CA PRO A 7 -13.77 10.29 -16.27
C PRO A 7 -12.88 11.42 -15.75
N CYS A 8 -12.44 11.40 -14.49
CA CYS A 8 -11.54 12.42 -13.92
C CYS A 8 -10.11 12.29 -14.42
N LEU A 9 -9.73 11.15 -15.02
CA LEU A 9 -8.42 11.00 -15.67
C LEU A 9 -8.28 11.85 -16.95
N GLY A 10 -9.38 12.21 -17.62
CA GLY A 10 -9.35 13.02 -18.85
C GLY A 10 -8.32 12.52 -19.87
N GLU A 11 -7.38 13.39 -20.23
CA GLU A 11 -6.27 13.14 -21.17
C GLU A 11 -5.17 12.23 -20.60
N TYR A 12 -5.06 12.12 -19.28
CA TYR A 12 -4.03 11.34 -18.58
C TYR A 12 -4.30 9.82 -18.57
N LYS A 13 -5.42 9.38 -19.16
CA LYS A 13 -5.74 7.95 -19.36
C LYS A 13 -4.63 7.20 -20.10
N LYS A 14 -3.95 7.87 -21.04
CA LYS A 14 -2.83 7.29 -21.78
C LYS A 14 -1.71 6.84 -20.84
N TYR A 15 -1.32 7.69 -19.90
CA TYR A 15 -0.28 7.38 -18.91
C TYR A 15 -0.73 6.30 -17.91
N ALA A 16 -2.01 6.29 -17.54
CA ALA A 16 -2.55 5.27 -16.65
C ALA A 16 -2.54 3.85 -17.27
N ILE A 17 -2.63 3.74 -18.60
CA ILE A 17 -2.51 2.46 -19.32
C ILE A 17 -1.04 2.13 -19.58
N LEU A 18 -0.22 3.14 -19.88
CA LEU A 18 1.20 2.94 -20.16
C LEU A 18 1.98 2.47 -18.93
N THR A 19 1.61 2.90 -17.72
CA THR A 19 2.24 2.45 -16.47
C THR A 19 2.21 0.94 -16.30
N PRO A 20 1.05 0.25 -16.31
CA PRO A 20 0.98 -1.21 -16.26
C PRO A 20 1.87 -1.91 -17.29
N VAL A 21 1.91 -1.41 -18.52
CA VAL A 21 2.73 -2.01 -19.59
C VAL A 21 4.22 -1.91 -19.27
N MET A 22 4.68 -0.76 -18.76
CA MET A 22 6.07 -0.59 -18.36
C MET A 22 6.43 -1.48 -17.15
N VAL A 23 5.53 -1.62 -16.19
CA VAL A 23 5.70 -2.52 -15.03
C VAL A 23 5.79 -3.99 -15.48
N ILE A 24 5.00 -4.39 -16.47
CA ILE A 24 5.06 -5.75 -17.03
C ILE A 24 6.44 -6.00 -17.65
N MET A 25 6.94 -5.07 -18.45
CA MET A 25 8.26 -5.19 -19.09
C MET A 25 9.39 -5.22 -18.05
N GLU A 26 9.31 -4.37 -17.02
CA GLU A 26 10.24 -4.37 -15.87
C GLU A 26 10.30 -5.75 -15.19
N VAL A 27 9.13 -6.30 -14.81
CA VAL A 27 9.05 -7.60 -14.11
C VAL A 27 9.57 -8.75 -14.97
N ILE A 28 9.26 -8.76 -16.28
CA ILE A 28 9.74 -9.79 -17.18
C ILE A 28 11.27 -9.79 -17.23
N LEU A 29 11.90 -8.61 -17.35
CA LEU A 29 13.36 -8.50 -17.36
C LEU A 29 13.98 -8.95 -16.02
N GLU A 30 13.39 -8.57 -14.89
CA GLU A 30 13.86 -9.01 -13.55
C GLU A 30 13.86 -10.54 -13.42
N ILE A 31 12.85 -11.23 -14.00
CA ILE A 31 12.72 -12.69 -13.91
C ILE A 31 13.72 -13.42 -14.81
N PHE A 32 14.12 -12.81 -15.92
CA PHE A 32 15.15 -13.40 -16.79
C PHE A 32 16.56 -13.34 -16.19
N ILE A 33 16.86 -12.41 -15.28
CA ILE A 33 18.18 -12.28 -14.65
C ILE A 33 18.62 -13.59 -13.94
N PRO A 34 17.81 -14.19 -13.04
CA PRO A 34 18.12 -15.50 -12.45
C PRO A 34 18.29 -16.64 -13.46
N TYR A 35 17.55 -16.61 -14.57
CA TYR A 35 17.67 -17.64 -15.61
C TYR A 35 19.02 -17.60 -16.31
N PHE A 36 19.49 -16.40 -16.67
CA PHE A 36 20.84 -16.23 -17.23
C PHE A 36 21.92 -16.53 -16.21
N MET A 37 21.68 -16.25 -14.92
CA MET A 37 22.59 -16.67 -13.85
C MET A 37 22.77 -18.20 -13.80
N SER A 38 21.68 -18.97 -13.90
CA SER A 38 21.78 -20.45 -14.01
C SER A 38 22.60 -20.87 -15.22
N LYS A 39 22.40 -20.26 -16.40
CA LYS A 39 23.20 -20.59 -17.59
C LYS A 39 24.70 -20.30 -17.43
N ILE A 40 25.06 -19.21 -16.74
CA ILE A 40 26.46 -18.91 -16.43
C ILE A 40 27.07 -20.05 -15.61
N ILE A 41 26.36 -20.56 -14.61
CA ILE A 41 26.83 -21.65 -13.75
C ILE A 41 26.89 -22.98 -14.52
N ASP A 42 25.77 -23.35 -15.15
CA ASP A 42 25.58 -24.68 -15.74
C ASP A 42 26.37 -24.90 -17.03
N VAL A 43 26.63 -23.84 -17.81
CA VAL A 43 27.32 -23.90 -19.10
C VAL A 43 28.66 -23.19 -19.04
N GLY A 44 28.71 -21.95 -18.55
CA GLY A 44 29.94 -21.15 -18.52
C GLY A 44 31.00 -21.74 -17.58
N ILE A 45 30.67 -21.82 -16.29
CA ILE A 45 31.61 -22.30 -15.26
C ILE A 45 31.91 -23.78 -15.45
N LYS A 46 30.88 -24.60 -15.74
CA LYS A 46 31.04 -26.04 -15.94
C LYS A 46 31.95 -26.40 -17.12
N ASN A 47 31.88 -25.64 -18.22
CA ASN A 47 32.70 -25.89 -19.41
C ASN A 47 34.00 -25.06 -19.44
N GLY A 48 34.22 -24.16 -18.46
CA GLY A 48 35.37 -23.26 -18.43
C GLY A 48 35.36 -22.19 -19.52
N ASP A 49 34.22 -21.88 -20.12
CA ASP A 49 34.09 -20.93 -21.23
C ASP A 49 33.95 -19.49 -20.71
N ILE A 50 35.10 -18.82 -20.56
CA ILE A 50 35.19 -17.44 -20.06
C ILE A 50 34.46 -16.47 -21.00
N ASP A 51 34.50 -16.68 -22.31
CA ASP A 51 33.83 -15.82 -23.29
C ASP A 51 32.31 -15.90 -23.15
N TYR A 52 31.77 -17.10 -22.89
CA TYR A 52 30.35 -17.28 -22.59
C TYR A 52 29.93 -16.56 -21.31
N ILE A 53 30.76 -16.65 -20.25
CA ILE A 53 30.52 -15.96 -18.99
C ILE A 53 30.47 -14.44 -19.19
N PHE A 54 31.43 -13.87 -19.93
CA PHE A 54 31.44 -12.42 -20.21
C PHE A 54 30.25 -11.98 -21.06
N LYS A 55 29.89 -12.73 -22.11
CA LYS A 55 28.73 -12.40 -22.95
C LYS A 55 27.42 -12.44 -22.16
N MET A 56 27.21 -13.47 -21.36
CA MET A 56 26.00 -13.60 -20.54
C MET A 56 25.98 -12.59 -19.38
N GLY A 57 27.14 -12.31 -18.76
CA GLY A 57 27.27 -11.26 -17.74
C GLY A 57 26.95 -9.87 -18.28
N LEU A 58 27.48 -9.53 -19.47
CA LEU A 58 27.16 -8.26 -20.13
C LEU A 58 25.67 -8.17 -20.48
N LEU A 59 25.08 -9.26 -20.98
CA LEU A 59 23.65 -9.32 -21.25
C LEU A 59 22.82 -9.06 -19.99
N MET A 60 23.19 -9.65 -18.85
CA MET A 60 22.53 -9.40 -17.56
C MET A 60 22.62 -7.94 -17.13
N VAL A 61 23.77 -7.28 -17.32
CA VAL A 61 23.93 -5.85 -17.03
C VAL A 61 23.00 -5.01 -17.92
N ILE A 62 22.94 -5.31 -19.22
CA ILE A 62 22.03 -4.62 -20.15
C ILE A 62 20.58 -4.82 -19.73
N MET A 63 20.18 -6.04 -19.32
CA MET A 63 18.83 -6.32 -18.84
C MET A 63 18.51 -5.59 -17.52
N ALA A 64 19.47 -5.50 -16.60
CA ALA A 64 19.31 -4.74 -15.35
C ALA A 64 19.13 -3.24 -15.62
N LEU A 65 19.93 -2.66 -16.52
CA LEU A 65 19.79 -1.26 -16.94
C LEU A 65 18.46 -1.02 -17.66
N ALA A 66 18.05 -1.92 -18.55
CA ALA A 66 16.76 -1.84 -19.21
C ALA A 66 15.60 -1.92 -18.20
N SER A 67 15.66 -2.85 -17.24
CA SER A 67 14.68 -2.97 -16.16
C SER A 67 14.59 -1.68 -15.33
N LEU A 68 15.75 -1.09 -14.98
CA LEU A 68 15.80 0.19 -14.27
C LEU A 68 15.12 1.32 -15.04
N ILE A 69 15.35 1.39 -16.36
CA ILE A 69 14.71 2.39 -17.24
C ILE A 69 13.20 2.16 -17.28
N PHE A 70 12.73 0.92 -17.46
CA PHE A 70 11.29 0.61 -17.45
C PHE A 70 10.64 0.92 -16.11
N GLY A 71 11.29 0.60 -14.99
CA GLY A 71 10.80 0.92 -13.65
C GLY A 71 10.75 2.43 -13.37
N ALA A 72 11.75 3.18 -13.85
CA ALA A 72 11.77 4.64 -13.75
C ALA A 72 10.67 5.28 -14.61
N LEU A 73 10.47 4.80 -15.85
CA LEU A 73 9.40 5.24 -16.74
C LEU A 73 8.02 4.89 -16.17
N ALA A 74 7.85 3.68 -15.63
CA ALA A 74 6.64 3.27 -14.94
C ALA A 74 6.33 4.20 -13.76
N GLY A 75 7.34 4.53 -12.94
CA GLY A 75 7.22 5.48 -11.84
C GLY A 75 6.82 6.88 -12.30
N ARG A 76 7.44 7.39 -13.37
CA ARG A 76 7.13 8.70 -13.96
C ARG A 76 5.70 8.74 -14.50
N PHE A 77 5.32 7.76 -15.32
CA PHE A 77 3.96 7.69 -15.88
C PHE A 77 2.91 7.50 -14.78
N ALA A 78 3.23 6.74 -13.73
CA ALA A 78 2.32 6.55 -12.60
C ALA A 78 2.08 7.87 -11.85
N ALA A 79 3.15 8.63 -11.62
CA ALA A 79 3.07 9.94 -10.98
C ALA A 79 2.25 10.92 -11.82
N VAL A 80 2.52 11.01 -13.13
CA VAL A 80 1.79 11.90 -14.05
C VAL A 80 0.30 11.51 -14.12
N ALA A 81 0.00 10.22 -14.23
CA ALA A 81 -1.39 9.74 -14.24
C ALA A 81 -2.13 10.04 -12.94
N SER A 82 -1.49 9.81 -11.78
CA SER A 82 -2.10 9.99 -10.47
C SER A 82 -2.31 11.46 -10.14
N VAL A 83 -1.33 12.33 -10.41
CA VAL A 83 -1.46 13.78 -10.20
C VAL A 83 -2.47 14.38 -11.18
N GLY A 84 -2.47 13.93 -12.44
CA GLY A 84 -3.47 14.34 -13.44
C GLY A 84 -4.89 13.97 -13.03
N PHE A 85 -5.07 12.76 -12.48
CA PHE A 85 -6.33 12.31 -11.89
C PHE A 85 -6.77 13.21 -10.71
N SER A 86 -5.88 13.50 -9.77
CA SER A 86 -6.17 14.38 -8.63
C SER A 86 -6.54 15.79 -9.07
N LYS A 87 -5.87 16.33 -10.09
CA LYS A 87 -6.19 17.64 -10.67
C LYS A 87 -7.62 17.65 -11.21
N GLY A 88 -8.00 16.64 -12.00
CA GLY A 88 -9.35 16.52 -12.55
C GLY A 88 -10.42 16.32 -11.46
N LEU A 89 -10.12 15.52 -10.45
CA LEU A 89 -11.00 15.27 -9.30
C LEU A 89 -11.20 16.54 -8.47
N ARG A 90 -10.11 17.23 -8.12
CA ARG A 90 -10.12 18.47 -7.34
C ARG A 90 -10.90 19.57 -8.05
N LYS A 91 -10.69 19.73 -9.36
CA LYS A 91 -11.45 20.70 -10.16
C LYS A 91 -12.95 20.40 -10.13
N LYS A 92 -13.38 19.17 -10.43
CA LYS A 92 -14.80 18.80 -10.40
C LYS A 92 -15.44 18.95 -9.02
N LEU A 93 -14.73 18.58 -7.96
CA LEU A 93 -15.23 18.74 -6.59
C LEU A 93 -15.35 20.22 -6.23
N PHE A 94 -14.36 21.04 -6.57
CA PHE A 94 -14.39 22.47 -6.35
C PHE A 94 -15.55 23.14 -7.11
N ASP A 95 -15.69 22.87 -8.41
CA ASP A 95 -16.79 23.39 -9.24
C ASP A 95 -18.16 23.00 -8.67
N ARG A 96 -18.26 21.78 -8.11
CA ARG A 96 -19.51 21.30 -7.50
C ARG A 96 -19.81 21.98 -6.17
N ILE A 97 -18.80 22.22 -5.34
CA ILE A 97 -18.94 22.91 -4.06
C ILE A 97 -19.37 24.36 -4.26
N GLN A 98 -18.88 25.03 -5.32
CA GLN A 98 -19.30 26.40 -5.65
C GLN A 98 -20.79 26.50 -6.04
N GLN A 99 -21.42 25.39 -6.43
CA GLN A 99 -22.85 25.33 -6.75
C GLN A 99 -23.72 24.89 -5.57
N PHE A 100 -23.14 24.69 -4.39
CA PHE A 100 -23.90 24.28 -3.21
C PHE A 100 -24.72 25.45 -2.65
N SER A 101 -25.99 25.18 -2.35
CA SER A 101 -26.79 26.03 -1.48
C SER A 101 -26.25 26.03 -0.05
N PHE A 102 -26.61 27.04 0.74
CA PHE A 102 -26.25 27.10 2.17
C PHE A 102 -26.67 25.83 2.94
N ALA A 103 -27.86 25.29 2.66
CA ALA A 103 -28.31 24.02 3.26
C ALA A 103 -27.38 22.82 2.97
N ASN A 104 -26.74 22.79 1.80
CA ASN A 104 -25.76 21.75 1.48
C ASN A 104 -24.42 21.98 2.20
N ILE A 105 -24.00 23.25 2.34
CA ILE A 105 -22.80 23.61 3.09
C ILE A 105 -22.96 23.27 4.56
N ASP A 106 -24.12 23.59 5.16
CA ASP A 106 -24.43 23.26 6.56
C ASP A 106 -24.44 21.74 6.79
N ARG A 107 -24.99 20.98 5.84
CA ARG A 107 -24.99 19.51 5.91
C ARG A 107 -23.59 18.92 5.93
N PHE A 108 -22.67 19.44 5.12
CA PHE A 108 -21.30 18.91 5.04
C PHE A 108 -20.34 19.58 6.01
N SER A 109 -20.64 20.77 6.53
CA SER A 109 -19.73 21.69 7.22
C SER A 109 -18.56 22.18 6.35
N THR A 110 -18.16 23.43 6.54
CA THR A 110 -17.00 24.01 5.84
C THR A 110 -15.71 23.23 6.12
N ALA A 111 -15.50 22.79 7.36
CA ALA A 111 -14.32 22.02 7.75
C ALA A 111 -14.21 20.68 7.01
N SER A 112 -15.31 19.92 6.88
CA SER A 112 -15.28 18.66 6.12
C SER A 112 -15.07 18.88 4.62
N LEU A 113 -15.63 19.95 4.06
CA LEU A 113 -15.43 20.27 2.65
C LEU A 113 -13.96 20.57 2.35
N VAL A 114 -13.25 21.26 3.26
CA VAL A 114 -11.80 21.50 3.15
C VAL A 114 -11.02 20.19 3.20
N THR A 115 -11.27 19.31 4.18
CA THR A 115 -10.54 18.03 4.27
C THR A 115 -10.81 17.12 3.08
N ARG A 116 -12.03 17.12 2.55
CA ARG A 116 -12.39 16.40 1.31
C ARG A 116 -11.69 16.94 0.07
N LEU A 117 -11.40 18.25 0.01
CA LEU A 117 -10.70 18.88 -1.11
C LEU A 117 -9.16 18.74 -1.04
N THR A 118 -8.63 18.44 0.14
CA THR A 118 -7.18 18.33 0.38
C THR A 118 -6.78 16.87 0.64
N THR A 119 -7.04 16.39 1.84
CA THR A 119 -6.58 15.11 2.37
C THR A 119 -7.18 13.93 1.61
N ASP A 120 -8.49 13.90 1.40
CA ASP A 120 -9.14 12.77 0.72
C ASP A 120 -8.69 12.63 -0.73
N ILE A 121 -8.45 13.75 -1.41
CA ILE A 121 -7.90 13.76 -2.78
C ILE A 121 -6.48 13.21 -2.78
N ASN A 122 -5.65 13.58 -1.80
CA ASN A 122 -4.29 13.06 -1.69
C ASN A 122 -4.29 11.54 -1.41
N TYR A 123 -5.17 11.04 -0.54
CA TYR A 123 -5.30 9.59 -0.34
C TYR A 123 -5.78 8.89 -1.61
N THR A 124 -6.74 9.48 -2.34
CA THR A 124 -7.21 8.91 -3.61
C THR A 124 -6.10 8.93 -4.67
N GLN A 125 -5.23 9.95 -4.68
CA GLN A 125 -4.05 10.02 -5.53
C GLN A 125 -3.10 8.86 -5.27
N MET A 126 -2.74 8.64 -3.99
CA MET A 126 -1.83 7.59 -3.58
C MET A 126 -2.44 6.21 -3.88
N ALA A 127 -3.74 6.04 -3.64
CA ALA A 127 -4.47 4.83 -4.00
C ALA A 127 -4.39 4.56 -5.51
N MET A 128 -4.61 5.58 -6.35
CA MET A 128 -4.47 5.44 -7.80
C MET A 128 -3.06 4.99 -8.18
N GLN A 129 -2.02 5.63 -7.61
CA GLN A 129 -0.62 5.27 -7.86
C GLN A 129 -0.30 3.83 -7.45
N MET A 130 -0.84 3.38 -6.32
CA MET A 130 -0.69 2.02 -5.83
C MET A 130 -1.38 1.00 -6.74
N ILE A 131 -2.59 1.31 -7.21
CA ILE A 131 -3.38 0.45 -8.10
C ILE A 131 -2.66 0.25 -9.45
N ILE A 132 -2.22 1.33 -10.10
CA ILE A 132 -1.63 1.22 -11.45
C ILE A 132 -0.22 0.64 -11.46
N ARG A 133 0.50 0.69 -10.32
CA ARG A 133 1.89 0.24 -10.24
C ARG A 133 2.04 -1.01 -9.39
N MET A 134 1.76 -0.93 -8.10
CA MET A 134 2.03 -2.01 -7.14
C MET A 134 1.05 -3.18 -7.29
N LEU A 135 -0.26 -2.88 -7.44
CA LEU A 135 -1.28 -3.91 -7.62
C LEU A 135 -1.13 -4.66 -8.96
N VAL A 136 -0.52 -4.04 -9.97
CA VAL A 136 -0.17 -4.70 -11.23
C VAL A 136 1.12 -5.50 -11.08
N ARG A 137 2.15 -4.93 -10.45
CA ARG A 137 3.46 -5.57 -10.29
C ARG A 137 3.36 -6.90 -9.53
N SER A 138 2.72 -6.91 -8.37
CA SER A 138 2.77 -8.07 -7.46
C SER A 138 2.15 -9.36 -8.06
N PRO A 139 0.95 -9.33 -8.65
CA PRO A 139 0.36 -10.52 -9.27
C PRO A 139 1.14 -10.99 -10.50
N ILE A 140 1.66 -10.06 -11.30
CA ILE A 140 2.42 -10.40 -12.51
C ILE A 140 3.76 -11.01 -12.13
N MET A 141 4.43 -10.46 -11.13
CA MET A 141 5.65 -11.04 -10.57
C MET A 141 5.39 -12.45 -10.02
N LEU A 142 4.30 -12.64 -9.28
CA LEU A 142 3.91 -13.97 -8.77
C LEU A 142 3.71 -14.96 -9.92
N ILE A 143 2.85 -14.63 -10.90
CA ILE A 143 2.53 -15.51 -12.03
C ILE A 143 3.77 -15.84 -12.85
N SER A 144 4.53 -14.81 -13.24
CA SER A 144 5.71 -14.97 -14.09
C SER A 144 6.83 -15.72 -13.35
N ALA A 145 7.05 -15.47 -12.06
CA ALA A 145 8.04 -16.19 -11.27
C ALA A 145 7.65 -17.65 -11.09
N THR A 146 6.38 -17.95 -10.79
CA THR A 146 5.88 -19.33 -10.70
C THR A 146 6.02 -20.06 -12.04
N PHE A 147 5.66 -19.42 -13.15
CA PHE A 147 5.83 -20.00 -14.49
C PHE A 147 7.29 -20.31 -14.80
N MET A 148 8.20 -19.38 -14.47
CA MET A 148 9.63 -19.56 -14.68
C MET A 148 10.20 -20.69 -13.81
N ALA A 149 9.79 -20.77 -12.54
CA ALA A 149 10.19 -21.84 -11.64
C ALA A 149 9.80 -23.22 -12.19
N ILE A 150 8.56 -23.36 -12.67
CA ILE A 150 8.04 -24.62 -13.25
C ILE A 150 8.87 -25.02 -14.48
N THR A 151 9.24 -24.03 -15.30
CA THR A 151 10.04 -24.24 -16.51
C THR A 151 11.48 -24.69 -16.19
N ILE A 152 12.08 -24.18 -15.11
CA ILE A 152 13.43 -24.58 -14.68
C ILE A 152 13.39 -25.99 -14.05
N ASN A 153 12.49 -26.21 -13.08
CA ASN A 153 12.34 -27.52 -12.44
C ASN A 153 10.94 -27.69 -11.86
N ALA A 154 10.13 -28.53 -12.51
CA ALA A 154 8.77 -28.82 -12.10
C ALA A 154 8.68 -29.49 -10.71
N LYS A 155 9.65 -30.35 -10.34
CA LYS A 155 9.65 -31.03 -9.03
C LYS A 155 9.92 -30.05 -7.89
N LEU A 156 10.87 -29.13 -8.07
CA LEU A 156 11.19 -28.10 -7.06
C LEU A 156 10.06 -27.06 -6.95
N SER A 157 9.35 -26.81 -8.05
CA SER A 157 8.23 -25.86 -8.10
C SER A 157 7.01 -26.28 -7.28
N ILE A 158 6.81 -27.59 -7.06
CA ILE A 158 5.75 -28.10 -6.19
C ILE A 158 5.93 -27.57 -4.76
N VAL A 159 7.18 -27.40 -4.29
CA VAL A 159 7.47 -26.83 -2.97
C VAL A 159 6.92 -25.41 -2.86
N PHE A 160 7.14 -24.58 -3.88
CA PHE A 160 6.58 -23.21 -3.91
C PHE A 160 5.06 -23.21 -4.02
N LEU A 161 4.48 -24.11 -4.82
CA LEU A 161 3.03 -24.24 -4.97
C LEU A 161 2.33 -24.60 -3.65
N VAL A 162 3.00 -25.32 -2.76
CA VAL A 162 2.49 -25.67 -1.42
C VAL A 162 2.83 -24.57 -0.40
N ALA A 163 4.03 -23.99 -0.45
CA ALA A 163 4.46 -22.96 0.48
C ALA A 163 3.64 -21.66 0.36
N ILE A 164 3.30 -21.23 -0.86
CA ILE A 164 2.55 -19.98 -1.10
C ILE A 164 1.16 -20.02 -0.41
N PRO A 165 0.30 -21.04 -0.61
CA PRO A 165 -0.97 -21.16 0.12
C PRO A 165 -0.80 -21.28 1.63
N ILE A 166 0.22 -21.97 2.13
CA ILE A 166 0.46 -22.10 3.57
C ILE A 166 0.80 -20.75 4.19
N LEU A 167 1.73 -20.00 3.58
CA LEU A 167 2.10 -18.65 4.03
C LEU A 167 0.91 -17.68 3.90
N GLY A 168 0.20 -17.73 2.78
CA GLY A 168 -1.02 -16.94 2.58
C GLY A 168 -2.10 -17.26 3.60
N GLY A 169 -2.32 -18.54 3.92
CA GLY A 169 -3.25 -18.99 4.96
C GLY A 169 -2.85 -18.53 6.34
N ALA A 170 -1.57 -18.64 6.70
CA ALA A 170 -1.04 -18.16 7.98
C ALA A 170 -1.21 -16.63 8.12
N LEU A 171 -0.91 -15.86 7.06
CA LEU A 171 -1.13 -14.41 7.05
C LEU A 171 -2.62 -14.05 7.15
N CYS A 172 -3.49 -14.73 6.41
CA CYS A 172 -4.94 -14.55 6.49
C CYS A 172 -5.48 -14.87 7.90
N PHE A 173 -4.95 -15.90 8.55
CA PHE A 173 -5.29 -16.25 9.92
C PHE A 173 -4.84 -15.18 10.93
N ILE A 174 -3.60 -14.68 10.81
CA ILE A 174 -3.13 -13.56 11.64
C ILE A 174 -4.01 -12.33 11.41
N ALA A 175 -4.31 -12.00 10.16
CA ALA A 175 -5.12 -10.84 9.79
C ALA A 175 -6.56 -10.93 10.32
N SER A 176 -7.19 -12.11 10.25
CA SER A 176 -8.57 -12.31 10.72
C SER A 176 -8.71 -12.13 12.23
N ILE A 177 -7.65 -12.41 12.99
CA ILE A 177 -7.60 -12.20 14.45
C ILE A 177 -7.13 -10.78 14.79
N ALA A 178 -6.19 -10.22 14.03
CA ALA A 178 -5.66 -8.88 14.27
C ALA A 178 -6.71 -7.80 13.99
N PHE A 179 -7.44 -7.91 12.88
CA PHE A 179 -8.44 -6.92 12.45
C PHE A 179 -9.48 -6.56 13.54
N PRO A 180 -10.17 -7.51 14.19
CA PRO A 180 -11.11 -7.17 15.26
C PRO A 180 -10.41 -6.55 16.49
N ARG A 181 -9.17 -6.93 16.80
CA ARG A 181 -8.42 -6.30 17.91
C ARG A 181 -8.05 -4.86 17.61
N PHE A 182 -7.68 -4.54 16.36
CA PHE A 182 -7.47 -3.17 15.92
C PHE A 182 -8.75 -2.35 15.99
N LYS A 183 -9.91 -2.94 15.64
CA LYS A 183 -11.20 -2.27 15.81
C LYS A 183 -11.47 -1.91 17.27
N THR A 184 -11.26 -2.84 18.21
CA THR A 184 -11.40 -2.55 19.65
C THR A 184 -10.39 -1.51 20.16
N LEU A 185 -9.16 -1.51 19.63
CA LEU A 185 -8.17 -0.47 19.93
C LEU A 185 -8.68 0.92 19.49
N LEU A 186 -9.19 1.04 18.26
CA LEU A 186 -9.76 2.28 17.72
C LEU A 186 -10.92 2.78 18.58
N GLU A 187 -11.88 1.91 18.94
CA GLU A 187 -13.01 2.28 19.81
C GLU A 187 -12.57 2.83 21.17
N LYS A 188 -11.54 2.22 21.79
CA LYS A 188 -10.98 2.71 23.06
C LYS A 188 -10.23 4.03 22.91
N TYR A 189 -9.51 4.19 21.81
CA TYR A 189 -8.79 5.41 21.49
C TYR A 189 -9.75 6.58 21.29
N ASP A 190 -10.86 6.36 20.58
CA ASP A 190 -11.91 7.36 20.37
C ASP A 190 -12.59 7.75 21.68
N SER A 191 -12.91 6.77 22.55
CA SER A 191 -13.47 7.03 23.88
C SER A 191 -12.54 7.87 24.77
N MET A 192 -11.24 7.55 24.77
CA MET A 192 -10.23 8.34 25.49
C MET A 192 -10.18 9.78 24.96
N ASN A 193 -10.16 9.97 23.64
CA ASN A 193 -10.14 11.30 23.03
C ASN A 193 -11.41 12.10 23.33
N ALA A 194 -12.59 11.46 23.31
CA ALA A 194 -13.84 12.10 23.68
C ALA A 194 -13.80 12.62 25.13
N SER A 195 -13.30 11.81 26.07
CA SER A 195 -13.14 12.23 27.47
C SER A 195 -12.16 13.39 27.61
N VAL A 196 -11.04 13.39 26.88
CA VAL A 196 -10.08 14.50 26.88
C VAL A 196 -10.73 15.77 26.31
N GLN A 197 -11.50 15.65 25.23
CA GLN A 197 -12.19 16.77 24.60
C GLN A 197 -13.24 17.38 25.53
N GLU A 198 -14.05 16.56 26.21
CA GLU A 198 -15.00 17.00 27.23
C GLU A 198 -14.30 17.75 28.37
N ASN A 199 -13.17 17.22 28.85
CA ASN A 199 -12.40 17.84 29.92
C ASN A 199 -11.83 19.22 29.50
N LEU A 200 -11.30 19.33 28.29
CA LEU A 200 -10.78 20.59 27.75
C LEU A 200 -11.89 21.64 27.57
N ILE A 201 -13.06 21.24 27.09
CA ILE A 201 -14.23 22.14 26.94
C ILE A 201 -14.76 22.56 28.32
N GLY A 202 -14.83 21.59 29.24
CA GLY A 202 -15.36 21.72 30.60
C GLY A 202 -14.34 22.14 31.65
N ILE A 203 -13.14 22.60 31.27
CA ILE A 203 -12.01 22.72 32.21
C ILE A 203 -12.31 23.64 33.40
N ARG A 204 -13.12 24.69 33.18
CA ARG A 204 -13.58 25.60 34.25
C ARG A 204 -14.46 24.88 35.28
N VAL A 205 -15.29 23.92 34.86
CA VAL A 205 -16.14 23.11 35.74
C VAL A 205 -15.28 22.17 36.57
N VAL A 206 -14.32 21.49 35.94
CA VAL A 206 -13.38 20.59 36.63
C VAL A 206 -12.60 21.34 37.73
N LYS A 207 -12.07 22.52 37.41
CA LYS A 207 -11.36 23.38 38.36
C LYS A 207 -12.27 23.92 39.45
N ALA A 208 -13.49 24.39 39.11
CA ALA A 208 -14.44 24.94 40.08
C ALA A 208 -14.89 23.92 41.12
N PHE A 209 -15.00 22.64 40.75
CA PHE A 209 -15.34 21.55 41.66
C PHE A 209 -14.12 20.83 42.28
N VAL A 210 -12.89 21.29 41.99
CA VAL A 210 -11.64 20.68 42.49
C VAL A 210 -11.57 19.18 42.17
N ARG A 211 -11.98 18.79 40.95
CA ARG A 211 -12.08 17.38 40.50
C ARG A 211 -10.94 16.94 39.58
N GLU A 212 -9.80 17.63 39.64
CA GLU A 212 -8.63 17.35 38.79
C GLU A 212 -8.11 15.92 38.96
N ASP A 213 -7.94 15.46 40.20
CA ASP A 213 -7.43 14.11 40.49
C ASP A 213 -8.39 13.03 39.99
N HIS A 214 -9.70 13.28 40.07
CA HIS A 214 -10.72 12.35 39.57
C HIS A 214 -10.63 12.19 38.04
N GLU A 215 -10.50 13.30 37.33
CA GLU A 215 -10.35 13.30 35.88
C GLU A 215 -9.00 12.73 35.42
N ASN A 216 -7.92 12.97 36.18
CA ASN A 216 -6.62 12.35 35.93
C ASN A 216 -6.68 10.82 36.09
N GLU A 217 -7.40 10.33 37.10
CA GLU A 217 -7.60 8.89 37.29
C GLU A 217 -8.42 8.28 36.14
N LYS A 218 -9.52 8.94 35.76
CA LYS A 218 -10.34 8.53 34.61
C LYS A 218 -9.52 8.47 33.31
N PHE A 219 -8.67 9.47 33.07
CA PHE A 219 -7.76 9.47 31.93
C PHE A 219 -6.75 8.33 32.01
N ARG A 220 -6.16 8.08 33.20
CA ARG A 220 -5.20 7.00 33.42
C ARG A 220 -5.80 5.64 33.11
N GLU A 221 -7.02 5.38 33.56
CA GLU A 221 -7.76 4.14 33.26
C GLU A 221 -7.99 3.97 31.75
N ALA A 222 -8.43 5.03 31.06
CA ALA A 222 -8.65 5.03 29.62
C ALA A 222 -7.34 4.79 28.84
N ALA A 223 -6.27 5.49 29.21
CA ALA A 223 -4.94 5.34 28.61
C ALA A 223 -4.39 3.92 28.82
N GLU A 224 -4.57 3.34 30.01
CA GLU A 224 -4.16 1.96 30.30
C GLU A 224 -4.99 0.94 29.51
N ALA A 225 -6.28 1.21 29.30
CA ALA A 225 -7.15 0.38 28.47
C ALA A 225 -6.73 0.40 26.99
N VAL A 226 -6.33 1.56 26.46
CA VAL A 226 -5.74 1.73 25.12
C VAL A 226 -4.42 0.98 25.04
N ARG A 227 -3.51 1.19 26.00
CA ARG A 227 -2.20 0.50 26.08
C ARG A 227 -2.36 -1.03 26.04
N LYS A 228 -3.25 -1.58 26.86
CA LYS A 228 -3.53 -3.03 26.90
C LYS A 228 -4.09 -3.54 25.56
N ALA A 229 -4.96 -2.78 24.90
CA ALA A 229 -5.51 -3.15 23.59
C ALA A 229 -4.44 -3.12 22.51
N GLN A 230 -3.60 -2.08 22.49
CA GLN A 230 -2.50 -1.93 21.55
C GLN A 230 -1.49 -3.06 21.69
N LEU A 231 -1.04 -3.36 22.91
CA LEU A 231 -0.13 -4.50 23.16
C LEU A 231 -0.71 -5.83 22.68
N LYS A 232 -2.02 -6.06 22.86
CA LYS A 232 -2.68 -7.28 22.38
C LYS A 232 -2.78 -7.36 20.85
N ALA A 233 -2.96 -6.22 20.18
CA ALA A 233 -3.04 -6.13 18.73
C ALA A 233 -1.65 -6.26 18.09
N GLU A 234 -0.66 -5.52 18.60
CA GLU A 234 0.72 -5.52 18.09
C GLU A 234 1.41 -6.87 18.30
N LYS A 235 1.20 -7.56 19.42
CA LYS A 235 1.79 -8.90 19.65
C LYS A 235 1.46 -9.89 18.52
N LEU A 236 0.29 -9.79 17.89
CA LEU A 236 -0.05 -10.62 16.73
C LEU A 236 0.71 -10.21 15.47
N ILE A 237 0.86 -8.90 15.24
CA ILE A 237 1.59 -8.39 14.07
C ILE A 237 3.09 -8.70 14.18
N VAL A 238 3.66 -8.63 15.39
CA VAL A 238 5.06 -8.98 15.63
C VAL A 238 5.35 -10.42 15.23
N MET A 239 4.37 -11.35 15.33
CA MET A 239 4.53 -12.72 14.84
C MET A 239 4.51 -12.83 13.30
N ALA A 240 3.98 -11.85 12.57
CA ALA A 240 3.97 -11.88 11.11
C ALA A 240 5.36 -11.66 10.48
N MET A 241 6.22 -10.85 11.11
CA MET A 241 7.58 -10.60 10.63
C MET A 241 8.47 -11.86 10.59
N PRO A 242 8.59 -12.68 11.65
CA PRO A 242 9.37 -13.92 11.61
C PRO A 242 8.72 -14.99 10.72
N LEU A 243 7.42 -14.91 10.44
CA LEU A 243 6.76 -15.83 9.51
C LEU A 243 7.06 -15.49 8.03
N MET A 244 7.44 -14.24 7.74
CA MET A 244 7.82 -13.78 6.40
C MET A 244 9.33 -13.85 6.10
N ARG A 245 10.18 -13.99 7.12
CA ARG A 245 11.64 -14.13 6.96
C ARG A 245 12.03 -15.58 6.76
#